data_AF-A0A1A6G232-F1
#
_entry.id   AF-A0A1A6G232-F1
#
_cell.length_a   1.000
_cell.length_b   1.000
_cell.length_c   1.000
_cell.angle_alpha   90.00
_cell.angle_beta   90.00
_cell.angle_gamma   90.00
#
_symmetry.space_group_name_H-M   'P 1'
#
loop_
_entity.id
_entity.type
_entity.pdbx_description
1 polymer ?
#
loop_
_entity_poly.entity_id
_entity_poly.type
_entity_poly.pdbx_seq_one_letter_code
_entity_poly.pdbx_strand_id
1 'polypeptide(L)'
;MTTGNYCTNCKVCFVALVQSFSHYNIVGQKLGVSLTAARERGQLVFLEGLKSSVGLFFHTQEASHPLQFLRSGCTAGNLQLLYEFVQDTLKPVDGGETPWKYPVLLVDDLSVLLSLGMGAVTVLDFMQYCRAMVCCELKGNVVALVHDNENAGDEENDILLNGLSHQSHLILRAEGLATGFCKDVHGQVHSLGPGAALGRRETLGVLSFVN
;
A
#
# COMPACT_ATOMS: atom_id res chain seq x y z
N MET A 1 30.34 13.32 7.85
CA MET A 1 29.62 12.50 6.85
C MET A 1 28.54 11.71 7.59
N THR A 2 27.37 12.31 7.78
CA THR A 2 26.23 11.72 8.47
C THR A 2 25.29 11.13 7.42
N THR A 3 25.41 9.81 7.19
CA THR A 3 24.42 9.04 6.45
C THR A 3 23.11 9.08 7.23
N GLY A 4 22.07 9.64 6.61
CA GLY A 4 20.74 9.81 7.22
C GLY A 4 20.08 8.48 7.55
N ASN A 5 20.09 8.13 8.83
CA ASN A 5 19.27 7.05 9.38
C ASN A 5 17.90 7.61 9.76
N TYR A 6 16.99 7.75 8.80
CA TYR A 6 15.59 8.14 9.07
C TYR A 6 14.63 6.94 9.21
N CYS A 7 15.09 5.69 9.05
CA CYS A 7 14.24 4.53 9.37
C CYS A 7 14.39 4.14 10.85
N THR A 8 13.84 4.99 11.70
CA THR A 8 13.68 4.74 13.13
C THR A 8 12.78 3.53 13.37
N ASN A 9 13.36 2.34 13.56
CA ASN A 9 12.76 1.23 14.29
C ASN A 9 11.26 0.90 13.99
N CYS A 10 10.93 0.69 12.70
CA CYS A 10 9.59 0.31 12.24
C CYS A 10 9.61 -1.02 11.46
N LYS A 11 8.62 -1.87 11.70
CA LYS A 11 8.33 -3.07 10.89
C LYS A 11 7.47 -2.64 9.71
N VAL A 12 7.80 -3.07 8.51
CA VAL A 12 7.12 -2.68 7.28
C VAL A 12 6.50 -3.90 6.64
N CYS A 13 5.19 -3.86 6.41
CA CYS A 13 4.51 -4.77 5.50
C CYS A 13 4.30 -4.04 4.19
N PHE A 14 4.91 -4.53 3.11
CA PHE A 14 4.77 -3.95 1.78
C PHE A 14 4.01 -4.91 0.88
N VAL A 15 2.77 -4.54 0.56
CA VAL A 15 1.91 -5.20 -0.42
C VAL A 15 2.12 -4.54 -1.77
N ALA A 16 2.94 -5.15 -2.62
CA ALA A 16 3.24 -4.63 -3.95
C ALA A 16 2.39 -5.35 -5.01
N LEU A 17 1.37 -4.69 -5.55
CA LEU A 17 0.44 -5.31 -6.50
C LEU A 17 0.92 -5.26 -7.96
N VAL A 18 1.71 -4.25 -8.33
CA VAL A 18 2.15 -4.03 -9.73
C VAL A 18 3.58 -4.47 -9.98
N GLN A 19 4.54 -3.97 -9.18
CA GLN A 19 5.97 -4.17 -9.48
C GLN A 19 6.60 -5.27 -8.62
N SER A 20 7.64 -5.90 -9.18
CA SER A 20 8.40 -6.95 -8.49
C SER A 20 9.29 -6.41 -7.36
N PHE A 21 9.69 -7.28 -6.43
CA PHE A 21 10.65 -6.92 -5.39
C PHE A 21 11.95 -6.37 -5.98
N SER A 22 12.45 -6.97 -7.08
CA SER A 22 13.67 -6.53 -7.75
C SER A 22 13.58 -5.10 -8.24
N HIS A 23 12.42 -4.68 -8.78
CA HIS A 23 12.20 -3.31 -9.21
C HIS A 23 12.35 -2.32 -8.05
N TYR A 24 11.61 -2.54 -6.95
CA TYR A 24 11.69 -1.68 -5.77
C TYR A 24 13.06 -1.73 -5.10
N ASN A 25 13.76 -2.86 -5.12
CA ASN A 25 15.09 -2.95 -4.53
C ASN A 25 16.11 -2.11 -5.33
N ILE A 26 16.03 -2.10 -6.66
CA ILE A 26 16.87 -1.23 -7.51
C ILE A 26 16.54 0.24 -7.24
N VAL A 27 15.27 0.61 -7.16
CA VAL A 27 14.84 1.99 -6.85
C VAL A 27 15.30 2.39 -5.44
N GLY A 28 15.10 1.54 -4.45
CA GLY A 28 15.54 1.75 -3.08
C GLY A 28 17.05 1.95 -2.98
N GLN A 29 17.84 1.14 -3.68
CA GLN A 29 19.31 1.25 -3.68
C GLN A 29 19.77 2.60 -4.23
N LYS A 30 19.10 3.12 -5.26
CA LYS A 30 19.37 4.47 -5.80
C LYS A 30 19.08 5.58 -4.78
N LEU A 31 18.16 5.34 -3.84
CA LEU A 31 17.83 6.24 -2.74
C LEU A 31 18.64 5.96 -1.46
N GLY A 32 19.62 5.05 -1.53
CA GLY A 32 20.48 4.68 -0.40
C GLY A 32 19.85 3.67 0.59
N VAL A 33 18.78 2.98 0.20
CA VAL A 33 18.07 1.99 1.03
C VAL A 33 18.18 0.59 0.42
N SER A 34 18.59 -0.40 1.21
CA SER A 34 18.61 -1.81 0.77
C SER A 34 17.39 -2.56 1.31
N LEU A 35 16.44 -2.89 0.44
CA LEU A 35 15.26 -3.68 0.80
C LEU A 35 15.63 -5.12 1.14
N THR A 36 16.64 -5.69 0.46
CA THR A 36 17.18 -7.01 0.79
C THR A 36 17.67 -7.06 2.23
N ALA A 37 18.47 -6.08 2.66
CA ALA A 37 18.97 -6.03 4.02
C ALA A 37 17.84 -5.81 5.05
N ALA A 38 16.82 -5.03 4.72
CA ALA A 38 15.64 -4.86 5.58
C ALA A 38 14.85 -6.16 5.73
N ARG A 39 14.73 -6.95 4.64
CA ARG A 39 14.06 -8.26 4.65
C ARG A 39 14.85 -9.28 5.47
N GLU A 40 16.17 -9.36 5.30
CA GLU A 40 17.05 -10.26 6.05
C GLU A 40 17.03 -9.98 7.56
N ARG A 41 16.87 -8.71 7.96
CA ARG A 41 16.70 -8.32 9.38
C ARG A 41 15.28 -8.57 9.92
N GLY A 42 14.36 -9.09 9.11
CA GLY A 42 12.95 -9.25 9.48
C GLY A 42 12.20 -7.92 9.67
N GLN A 43 12.78 -6.80 9.21
CA GLN A 43 12.17 -5.48 9.27
C GLN A 43 11.09 -5.32 8.19
N LEU A 44 11.33 -5.88 7.01
CA LEU A 44 10.44 -5.78 5.85
C LEU A 44 9.88 -7.16 5.50
N VAL A 45 8.55 -7.26 5.44
CA VAL A 45 7.84 -8.36 4.81
C VAL A 45 7.23 -7.82 3.51
N PHE A 46 7.52 -8.51 2.40
CA PHE A 46 7.14 -8.06 1.07
C PHE A 46 6.25 -9.12 0.40
N LEU A 47 5.04 -8.71 -0.01
CA LEU A 47 4.11 -9.52 -0.78
C LEU A 47 4.18 -9.10 -2.26
N GLU A 48 4.63 -10.01 -3.12
CA GLU A 48 4.70 -9.80 -4.58
C GLU A 48 3.38 -10.22 -5.25
N GLY A 49 2.48 -9.27 -5.48
CA GLY A 49 1.15 -9.46 -6.08
C GLY A 49 1.16 -10.24 -7.40
N LEU A 50 1.79 -9.66 -8.44
CA LEU A 50 1.83 -10.28 -9.78
C LEU A 50 2.53 -11.64 -9.82
N LYS A 51 3.61 -11.81 -9.05
CA LYS A 51 4.36 -13.07 -9.07
C LYS A 51 3.56 -14.18 -8.37
N SER A 52 2.93 -13.85 -7.25
CA SER A 52 2.10 -14.78 -6.51
C SER A 52 0.80 -15.10 -7.25
N SER A 53 0.23 -14.17 -8.02
CA SER A 53 -0.96 -14.45 -8.84
C SER A 53 -0.68 -15.47 -9.94
N VAL A 54 0.44 -15.34 -10.66
CA VAL A 54 0.86 -16.32 -11.69
C VAL A 54 0.99 -17.72 -11.08
N GLY A 55 1.71 -17.84 -9.96
CA GLY A 55 1.84 -19.13 -9.27
C GLY A 55 0.50 -19.71 -8.84
N LEU A 56 -0.42 -18.86 -8.39
CA LEU A 56 -1.76 -19.27 -7.96
C LEU A 56 -2.65 -19.72 -9.12
N PHE A 57 -2.57 -19.10 -10.30
CA PHE A 57 -3.33 -19.56 -11.47
C PHE A 57 -2.87 -20.95 -11.94
N PHE A 58 -1.55 -21.20 -11.96
CA PHE A 58 -0.96 -22.42 -12.53
C PHE A 58 -0.76 -23.57 -11.55
N HIS A 59 -0.85 -23.37 -10.23
CA HIS A 59 -0.63 -24.42 -9.23
C HIS A 59 -1.85 -24.71 -8.34
N THR A 60 -2.09 -25.98 -8.04
CA THR A 60 -3.08 -26.46 -7.07
C THR A 60 -2.49 -26.36 -5.66
N GLN A 61 -2.34 -25.16 -5.12
CA GLN A 61 -1.86 -25.00 -3.75
C GLN A 61 -3.03 -25.19 -2.77
N GLU A 62 -2.88 -26.08 -1.78
CA GLU A 62 -3.87 -26.38 -0.73
C GLU A 62 -3.89 -25.36 0.43
N ALA A 63 -2.94 -24.42 0.47
CA ALA A 63 -2.83 -23.43 1.53
C ALA A 63 -3.60 -22.13 1.19
N SER A 64 -4.20 -21.52 2.22
CA SER A 64 -4.86 -20.22 2.18
C SER A 64 -3.85 -19.12 1.80
N HIS A 65 -3.79 -18.78 0.51
CA HIS A 65 -2.90 -17.75 -0.01
C HIS A 65 -3.56 -16.35 0.12
N PRO A 66 -2.82 -15.27 0.46
CA PRO A 66 -3.40 -13.92 0.62
C PRO A 66 -4.16 -13.41 -0.61
N LEU A 67 -3.75 -13.87 -1.80
CA LEU A 67 -4.36 -13.54 -3.10
C LEU A 67 -5.35 -14.60 -3.61
N GLN A 68 -5.84 -15.50 -2.76
CA GLN A 68 -6.76 -16.58 -3.16
C GLN A 68 -8.06 -16.06 -3.80
N PHE A 69 -8.45 -14.81 -3.50
CA PHE A 69 -9.56 -14.12 -4.14
C PHE A 69 -9.46 -14.08 -5.68
N LEU A 70 -8.26 -14.23 -6.26
CA LEU A 70 -8.05 -14.31 -7.71
C LEU A 70 -8.57 -15.61 -8.35
N ARG A 71 -8.72 -16.69 -7.59
CA ARG A 71 -9.23 -17.98 -8.09
C ARG A 71 -10.70 -18.20 -7.82
N SER A 72 -11.19 -17.70 -6.70
CA SER A 72 -12.61 -17.75 -6.37
C SER A 72 -13.33 -16.87 -7.37
N GLY A 73 -14.01 -17.47 -8.35
CA GLY A 73 -14.77 -16.74 -9.36
C GLY A 73 -15.57 -15.60 -8.73
N CYS A 74 -15.61 -14.46 -9.42
CA CYS A 74 -15.97 -13.10 -9.00
C CYS A 74 -17.36 -12.89 -8.35
N THR A 75 -17.96 -13.85 -7.65
CA THR A 75 -19.31 -13.72 -7.08
C THR A 75 -19.33 -13.35 -5.60
N ALA A 76 -18.22 -13.44 -4.87
CA ALA A 76 -18.08 -12.95 -3.48
C ALA A 76 -16.62 -13.01 -2.99
N GLY A 77 -15.64 -12.61 -3.81
CA GLY A 77 -14.25 -12.56 -3.34
C GLY A 77 -14.13 -11.53 -2.22
N ASN A 78 -13.76 -11.96 -1.00
CA ASN A 78 -13.43 -11.04 0.08
C ASN A 78 -11.90 -10.90 0.18
N LEU A 79 -11.43 -9.74 0.64
CA LEU A 79 -10.00 -9.48 0.88
C LEU A 79 -9.56 -9.96 2.28
N GLN A 80 -10.30 -10.90 2.87
CA GLN A 80 -10.08 -11.33 4.25
C GLN A 80 -8.70 -11.98 4.42
N LEU A 81 -8.31 -12.89 3.52
CA LEU A 81 -7.01 -13.55 3.58
C LEU A 81 -5.84 -12.57 3.38
N LEU A 82 -6.04 -11.54 2.57
CA LEU A 82 -5.06 -10.46 2.42
C LEU A 82 -4.93 -9.66 3.71
N TYR A 83 -6.06 -9.37 4.37
CA TYR A 83 -6.07 -8.71 5.67
C TYR A 83 -5.42 -9.56 6.76
N GLU A 84 -5.75 -10.85 6.85
CA GLU A 84 -5.15 -11.80 7.80
C GLU A 84 -3.63 -11.85 7.63
N PHE A 85 -3.14 -11.91 6.38
CA PHE A 85 -1.71 -11.82 6.11
C PHE A 85 -1.07 -10.53 6.63
N VAL A 86 -1.70 -9.38 6.39
CA VAL A 86 -1.22 -8.08 6.88
C VAL A 86 -1.23 -8.07 8.41
N GLN A 87 -2.27 -8.63 9.01
CA GLN A 87 -2.45 -8.72 10.46
C GLN A 87 -1.37 -9.58 11.10
N ASP A 88 -1.14 -10.80 10.61
CA ASP A 88 -0.11 -11.71 11.10
C ASP A 88 1.30 -11.14 10.91
N THR A 89 1.48 -10.39 9.83
CA THR A 89 2.76 -9.71 9.54
C THR A 89 3.03 -8.58 10.51
N LEU A 90 2.05 -7.75 10.85
CA LEU A 90 2.28 -6.51 11.61
C LEU A 90 2.06 -6.67 13.12
N LYS A 91 1.26 -7.65 13.56
CA LYS A 91 1.07 -7.91 14.99
C LYS A 91 2.40 -8.33 15.65
N PRO A 92 2.73 -7.78 16.83
CA PRO A 92 3.86 -8.25 17.60
C PRO A 92 3.59 -9.68 18.08
N VAL A 93 4.63 -10.52 18.10
CA VAL A 93 4.55 -11.86 18.67
C VAL A 93 4.55 -11.72 20.20
N ASP A 94 3.50 -12.21 20.86
CA ASP A 94 3.36 -12.13 22.32
C ASP A 94 4.58 -12.76 23.02
N GLY A 95 5.32 -11.94 23.78
CA GLY A 95 6.38 -12.41 24.68
C GLY A 95 7.83 -12.02 24.34
N GLY A 96 8.09 -11.28 23.25
CA GLY A 96 9.40 -10.73 22.94
C GLY A 96 9.37 -9.22 22.79
N GLU A 97 10.35 -8.50 23.33
CA GLU A 97 10.61 -7.11 22.94
C GLU A 97 10.90 -7.08 21.43
N THR A 98 9.88 -6.79 20.60
CA THR A 98 10.14 -6.55 19.19
C THR A 98 10.93 -5.25 19.10
N PRO A 99 12.03 -5.19 18.33
CA PRO A 99 12.76 -3.94 18.17
C PRO A 99 11.79 -2.86 17.65
N TRP A 100 10.92 -3.24 16.73
CA TRP A 100 10.03 -2.33 16.00
C TRP A 100 8.90 -1.75 16.86
N LYS A 101 8.79 -0.42 16.94
CA LYS A 101 7.80 0.28 17.77
C LYS A 101 6.54 0.73 17.03
N TYR A 102 6.66 1.09 15.76
CA TYR A 102 5.57 1.67 14.98
C TYR A 102 5.49 0.95 13.63
N PRO A 103 4.52 0.04 13.41
CA PRO A 103 4.42 -0.67 12.15
C PRO A 103 3.98 0.27 11.02
N VAL A 104 4.40 -0.04 9.80
CA VAL A 104 3.99 0.66 8.59
C VAL A 104 3.44 -0.34 7.59
N LEU A 105 2.23 -0.09 7.10
CA LEU A 105 1.65 -0.79 5.96
C LEU A 105 1.84 0.07 4.72
N LEU A 106 2.49 -0.47 3.70
CA LEU A 106 2.59 0.11 2.37
C LEU A 106 1.77 -0.75 1.41
N VAL A 107 0.84 -0.14 0.69
CA VAL A 107 0.05 -0.82 -0.36
C VAL A 107 0.27 -0.10 -1.67
N ASP A 108 0.90 -0.79 -2.63
CA ASP A 108 1.10 -0.30 -3.98
C ASP A 108 -0.16 -0.54 -4.82
N ASP A 109 -0.61 0.52 -5.46
CA ASP A 109 -1.71 0.60 -6.43
C ASP A 109 -2.95 -0.25 -6.11
N LEU A 110 -3.81 0.30 -5.25
CA LEU A 110 -5.12 -0.29 -4.92
C LEU A 110 -6.05 -0.39 -6.13
N SER A 111 -5.89 0.45 -7.16
CA SER A 111 -6.75 0.44 -8.35
C SER A 111 -6.61 -0.88 -9.12
N VAL A 112 -5.48 -1.58 -8.98
CA VAL A 112 -5.31 -2.94 -9.53
C VAL A 112 -6.32 -3.93 -8.96
N LEU A 113 -6.75 -3.78 -7.70
CA LEU A 113 -7.75 -4.68 -7.12
C LEU A 113 -9.10 -4.56 -7.85
N LEU A 114 -9.47 -3.36 -8.29
CA LEU A 114 -10.66 -3.14 -9.13
C LEU A 114 -10.51 -3.86 -10.47
N SER A 115 -9.34 -3.72 -11.11
CA SER A 115 -9.02 -4.42 -12.37
C SER A 115 -9.02 -5.95 -12.24
N LEU A 116 -8.82 -6.47 -11.03
CA LEU A 116 -8.89 -7.90 -10.71
C LEU A 116 -10.32 -8.37 -10.36
N GLY A 117 -11.33 -7.50 -10.50
CA GLY A 117 -12.74 -7.80 -10.31
C GLY A 117 -13.24 -7.61 -8.87
N MET A 118 -12.48 -6.92 -8.02
CA MET A 118 -12.93 -6.57 -6.67
C MET A 118 -13.73 -5.27 -6.70
N GLY A 119 -14.92 -5.26 -6.09
CA GLY A 119 -15.71 -4.03 -6.02
C GLY A 119 -15.06 -2.97 -5.13
N ALA A 120 -15.22 -1.70 -5.48
CA ALA A 120 -14.69 -0.55 -4.73
C ALA A 120 -15.02 -0.59 -3.22
N VAL A 121 -16.24 -0.98 -2.86
CA VAL A 121 -16.66 -1.10 -1.45
C VAL A 121 -15.83 -2.17 -0.71
N THR A 122 -15.55 -3.31 -1.34
CA THR A 122 -14.73 -4.37 -0.73
C THR A 122 -13.29 -3.91 -0.50
N VAL A 123 -12.73 -3.11 -1.42
CA VAL A 123 -11.40 -2.51 -1.27
C VAL A 123 -11.39 -1.47 -0.14
N LEU A 124 -12.44 -0.64 -0.05
CA LEU A 124 -12.60 0.32 1.04
C LEU A 124 -12.74 -0.36 2.41
N ASP A 125 -13.50 -1.46 2.49
CA ASP A 125 -13.63 -2.27 3.71
C ASP A 125 -12.27 -2.82 4.13
N PHE A 126 -11.50 -3.39 3.20
CA PHE A 126 -10.12 -3.85 3.46
C PHE A 126 -9.25 -2.74 4.04
N MET A 127 -9.26 -1.55 3.41
CA MET A 127 -8.47 -0.41 3.88
C MET A 127 -8.95 0.11 5.25
N GLN A 128 -10.26 0.05 5.51
CA GLN A 128 -10.84 0.37 6.81
C GLN A 128 -10.35 -0.59 7.89
N TYR A 129 -10.35 -1.90 7.64
CA TYR A 129 -9.84 -2.91 8.58
C TYR A 129 -8.34 -2.73 8.83
N CYS A 130 -7.54 -2.54 7.77
CA CYS A 130 -6.11 -2.25 7.91
C CYS A 130 -5.86 -0.98 8.72
N ARG A 131 -6.61 0.10 8.48
CA ARG A 131 -6.47 1.35 9.24
C ARG A 131 -6.84 1.17 10.71
N ALA A 132 -7.94 0.47 11.01
CA ALA A 132 -8.36 0.21 12.38
C ALA A 132 -7.28 -0.54 13.16
N MET A 133 -6.72 -1.61 12.58
CA MET A 133 -5.67 -2.40 13.21
C MET A 133 -4.35 -1.61 13.30
N VAL A 134 -3.85 -1.06 12.19
CA VAL A 134 -2.52 -0.42 12.17
C VAL A 134 -2.51 0.92 12.91
N CYS A 135 -3.46 1.82 12.63
CA CYS A 135 -3.45 3.15 13.21
C CYS A 135 -4.02 3.15 14.63
N CYS A 136 -5.17 2.52 14.86
CA CYS A 136 -5.84 2.62 16.17
C CYS A 136 -5.18 1.70 17.21
N GLU A 137 -4.94 0.42 16.88
CA GLU A 137 -4.39 -0.57 17.82
C GLU A 137 -2.87 -0.48 17.92
N LEU A 138 -2.15 -0.49 16.78
CA LEU A 138 -0.70 -0.58 16.77
C LEU A 138 0.03 0.77 16.71
N LYS A 139 -0.68 1.89 16.64
CA LYS A 139 -0.11 3.25 16.57
C LYS A 139 0.87 3.43 15.40
N GLY A 140 0.62 2.69 14.32
CA GLY A 140 1.38 2.68 13.09
C GLY A 140 0.83 3.62 12.02
N ASN A 141 1.37 3.51 10.82
CA ASN A 141 0.97 4.30 9.65
C ASN A 141 0.58 3.39 8.48
N VAL A 142 -0.41 3.84 7.70
CA VAL A 142 -0.82 3.17 6.47
C VAL A 142 -0.56 4.14 5.33
N VAL A 143 0.11 3.68 4.28
CA VAL A 143 0.30 4.42 3.04
C VAL A 143 -0.23 3.57 1.91
N ALA A 144 -1.15 4.12 1.13
CA ALA A 144 -1.72 3.47 -0.03
C ALA A 144 -1.53 4.33 -1.27
N LEU A 145 -1.23 3.67 -2.38
CA LEU A 145 -1.19 4.28 -3.69
C LEU A 145 -2.49 3.97 -4.45
N VAL A 146 -3.04 4.95 -5.14
CA VAL A 146 -4.23 4.82 -5.99
C VAL A 146 -4.00 5.59 -7.29
N HIS A 147 -4.45 5.04 -8.41
CA HIS A 147 -4.43 5.75 -9.68
C HIS A 147 -5.73 6.52 -9.89
N ASP A 148 -5.58 7.78 -10.27
CA ASP A 148 -6.65 8.67 -10.67
C ASP A 148 -6.68 8.77 -12.19
N ASN A 149 -7.81 8.38 -12.77
CA ASN A 149 -8.01 8.37 -14.21
C ASN A 149 -9.29 9.16 -14.52
N GLU A 150 -9.18 10.49 -14.41
CA GLU A 150 -10.28 11.45 -14.54
C GLU A 150 -11.04 11.33 -15.89
N ASN A 151 -10.47 10.66 -16.90
CA ASN A 151 -11.05 10.53 -18.24
C ASN A 151 -11.65 9.16 -18.57
N ALA A 152 -11.64 8.19 -17.65
CA ALA A 152 -12.11 6.82 -17.96
C ALA A 152 -13.60 6.59 -17.75
N GLY A 153 -14.31 7.46 -17.01
CA GLY A 153 -15.70 7.21 -16.61
C GLY A 153 -15.85 5.96 -15.73
N ASP A 154 -14.81 5.64 -14.95
CA ASP A 154 -14.77 4.48 -14.07
C ASP A 154 -15.39 4.83 -12.71
N GLU A 155 -16.71 4.60 -12.60
CA GLU A 155 -17.49 4.89 -11.39
C GLU A 155 -16.95 4.15 -10.16
N GLU A 156 -16.39 2.94 -10.31
CA GLU A 156 -15.83 2.20 -9.18
C GLU A 156 -14.53 2.84 -8.68
N ASN A 157 -13.66 3.27 -9.58
CA ASN A 157 -12.44 3.98 -9.21
C ASN A 157 -12.76 5.33 -8.54
N ASP A 158 -13.78 6.04 -9.01
CA ASP A 158 -14.25 7.29 -8.38
C ASP A 158 -14.76 7.03 -6.95
N ILE A 159 -15.54 5.96 -6.73
CA ILE A 159 -15.99 5.57 -5.39
C ILE A 159 -14.79 5.26 -4.48
N LEU A 160 -13.80 4.52 -5.00
CA LEU A 160 -12.58 4.18 -4.25
C LEU A 160 -11.78 5.43 -3.87
N LEU A 161 -11.50 6.31 -4.83
CA LEU A 161 -10.75 7.55 -4.62
C LEU A 161 -11.44 8.47 -3.63
N ASN A 162 -12.75 8.69 -3.78
CA ASN A 162 -13.52 9.52 -2.87
C ASN A 162 -13.55 8.91 -1.46
N GLY A 163 -13.81 7.61 -1.35
CA GLY A 163 -13.83 6.90 -0.07
C GLY A 163 -12.49 6.98 0.66
N LEU A 164 -11.38 6.74 -0.05
CA LEU A 164 -10.04 6.83 0.51
C LEU A 164 -9.67 8.27 0.87
N SER A 165 -10.06 9.25 0.05
CA SER A 165 -9.83 10.67 0.33
C SER A 165 -10.52 11.11 1.63
N HIS A 166 -11.76 10.66 1.87
CA HIS A 166 -12.48 10.93 3.12
C HIS A 166 -11.85 10.26 4.34
N GLN A 167 -11.23 9.09 4.18
CA GLN A 167 -10.61 8.34 5.27
C GLN A 167 -9.17 8.78 5.56
N SER A 168 -8.53 9.47 4.61
CA SER A 168 -7.12 9.86 4.68
C SER A 168 -6.89 10.98 5.68
N HIS A 169 -5.65 11.06 6.17
CA HIS A 169 -5.15 12.18 7.00
C HIS A 169 -4.22 13.10 6.20
N LEU A 170 -3.67 12.58 5.11
CA LEU A 170 -2.85 13.29 4.16
C LEU A 170 -3.06 12.66 2.79
N ILE A 171 -3.29 13.50 1.78
CA ILE A 171 -3.33 13.07 0.40
C ILE A 171 -2.19 13.79 -0.32
N LEU A 172 -1.36 13.03 -1.02
CA LEU A 172 -0.35 13.56 -1.92
C LEU A 172 -0.86 13.27 -3.32
N ARG A 173 -1.16 14.31 -4.11
CA ARG A 173 -1.56 14.16 -5.50
C ARG A 173 -0.38 14.52 -6.39
N ALA A 174 0.05 13.61 -7.24
CA ALA A 174 1.08 13.85 -8.24
C ALA A 174 0.45 13.84 -9.64
N GLU A 175 0.69 14.88 -10.42
CA GLU A 175 0.09 15.08 -11.74
C GLU A 175 1.08 15.69 -12.73
N GLY A 176 0.86 15.46 -14.03
CA GLY A 176 1.59 16.12 -15.09
C GLY A 176 1.34 17.63 -15.13
N LEU A 177 2.22 18.39 -15.78
CA LEU A 177 1.98 19.82 -16.00
C LEU A 177 0.88 20.02 -17.04
N ALA A 178 -0.11 20.86 -16.73
CA ALA A 178 -1.20 21.21 -17.66
C ALA A 178 -0.70 21.80 -19.00
N THR A 179 0.51 22.35 -19.03
CA THR A 179 1.15 22.94 -20.22
C THR A 179 1.92 21.92 -21.09
N GLY A 180 1.95 20.65 -20.70
CA GLY A 180 2.70 19.59 -21.39
C GLY A 180 4.11 19.34 -20.82
N PHE A 181 4.95 18.63 -21.58
CA PHE A 181 6.26 18.15 -21.13
C PHE A 181 7.30 19.28 -21.01
N CYS A 182 7.98 19.35 -19.85
CA CYS A 182 9.18 20.15 -19.67
C CYS A 182 10.37 19.22 -19.37
N LYS A 183 11.53 19.49 -19.97
CA LYS A 183 12.74 18.67 -19.78
C LYS A 183 13.20 18.64 -18.32
N ASP A 184 12.98 19.72 -17.59
CA ASP A 184 13.49 19.92 -16.24
C ASP A 184 12.41 19.70 -15.16
N VAL A 185 11.12 19.75 -15.54
CA VAL A 185 9.99 19.59 -14.63
C VAL A 185 9.04 18.53 -15.17
N HIS A 186 8.97 17.40 -14.47
CA HIS A 186 8.21 16.22 -14.92
C HIS A 186 6.74 16.25 -14.48
N GLY A 187 6.41 17.08 -13.49
CA GLY A 187 5.06 17.17 -12.93
C GLY A 187 5.05 18.02 -11.67
N GLN A 188 3.91 18.05 -11.00
CA GLN A 188 3.69 18.76 -9.75
C GLN A 188 3.11 17.81 -8.69
N VAL A 189 3.42 18.10 -7.42
CA VAL A 189 2.92 17.34 -6.27
C VAL A 189 2.19 18.28 -5.33
N HIS A 190 0.91 18.02 -5.08
CA HIS A 190 0.07 18.77 -4.15
C HIS A 190 -0.16 17.99 -2.88
N SER A 191 0.03 18.63 -1.73
CA SER A 191 -0.43 18.09 -0.45
C SER A 191 -1.84 18.58 -0.18
N LEU A 192 -2.81 17.67 -0.19
CA LEU A 192 -4.19 17.93 0.18
C LEU A 192 -4.40 17.39 1.61
N GLY A 193 -4.72 18.30 2.53
CA GLY A 193 -5.09 17.95 3.89
C GLY A 193 -6.60 17.70 3.97
N PRO A 194 -7.06 16.70 4.76
CA PRO A 194 -8.46 16.60 5.14
C PRO A 194 -8.66 17.67 6.22
N GLY A 195 -9.04 18.88 5.83
CA GLY A 195 -9.32 20.00 6.74
C GLY A 195 -8.40 20.09 7.96
N ALA A 196 -7.22 20.70 7.80
CA ALA A 196 -6.39 21.24 8.89
C ALA A 196 -6.18 20.36 10.16
N ALA A 197 -5.12 19.55 10.19
CA ALA A 197 -4.35 19.28 11.42
C ALA A 197 -3.03 18.54 11.11
N LEU A 198 -1.98 19.31 10.76
CA LEU A 198 -0.60 18.82 10.76
C LEU A 198 -0.14 18.66 12.23
N GLY A 199 -0.49 17.54 12.86
CA GLY A 199 -0.16 17.30 14.27
C GLY A 199 -0.47 15.92 14.85
N ARG A 200 -1.05 14.98 14.09
CA ARG A 200 -1.30 13.60 14.57
C ARG A 200 -0.17 12.66 14.13
N ARG A 201 0.29 11.82 15.07
CA ARG A 201 1.34 10.79 14.86
C ARG A 201 0.85 9.53 14.13
N GLU A 202 -0.45 9.44 13.88
CA GLU A 202 -1.12 8.34 13.17
C GLU A 202 -1.70 8.92 11.88
N THR A 203 -1.29 8.41 10.72
CA THR A 203 -1.75 8.92 9.42
C THR A 203 -2.04 7.80 8.43
N LEU A 204 -3.19 7.91 7.76
CA LEU A 204 -3.42 7.28 6.45
C LEU A 204 -2.95 8.29 5.39
N GLY A 205 -1.87 7.96 4.70
CA GLY A 205 -1.38 8.70 3.54
C GLY A 205 -1.91 8.05 2.27
N VAL A 206 -2.66 8.79 1.45
CA VAL A 206 -3.00 8.34 0.10
C VAL A 206 -2.15 9.10 -0.89
N LEU A 207 -1.35 8.36 -1.65
CA LEU A 207 -0.67 8.90 -2.81
C LEU A 207 -1.58 8.63 -4.02
N SER A 208 -2.09 9.70 -4.62
CA SER A 208 -2.90 9.65 -5.83
C SER A 208 -2.02 10.11 -7.00
N PHE A 209 -1.85 9.27 -8.01
CA PHE A 209 -1.26 9.71 -9.28
C PHE A 209 -2.36 9.95 -10.29
N VAL A 210 -2.43 11.17 -10.82
CA VAL A 210 -3.25 11.49 -11.99
C VAL A 210 -2.37 11.27 -13.22
N ASN A 211 -2.74 10.31 -14.08
CA ASN A 211 -2.06 10.10 -15.37
C ASN A 211 -2.57 11.06 -16.44
#